data_AF-A0A7Z7I7P2-F1
#
_entry.id   AF-A0A7Z7I7P2-F1
#
_cell.length_a   1.000
_cell.length_b   1.000
_cell.length_c   1.000
_cell.angle_alpha   90.00
_cell.angle_beta   90.00
_cell.angle_gamma   90.00
#
_symmetry.space_group_name_H-M   'P 1'
#
loop_
_entity.id
_entity.type
_entity.pdbx_description
1 polymer ?
#
loop_
_entity_poly.entity_id
_entity_poly.type
_entity_poly.pdbx_seq_one_letter_code
_entity_poly.pdbx_strand_id
1 'polypeptide(L)'
;MDTQHWEAYRAFDVQVEIVEMERACFNGNERRYKVRWSVARSHNHKGFKEILGVFTEPLAFVSVREATQYGKARAHLWVDCIVKFQDGNAAAPSTARAQMERTA
;
A
#
# COMPACT_ATOMS: atom_id res chain seq x y z
N MET A 1 -7.12 6.18 -20.16
CA MET A 1 -7.82 6.90 -19.07
C MET A 1 -7.16 6.51 -17.77
N ASP A 2 -6.69 7.48 -17.00
CA ASP A 2 -6.09 7.21 -15.70
C ASP A 2 -7.13 7.49 -14.61
N THR A 3 -7.44 6.46 -13.83
CA THR A 3 -8.42 6.57 -12.73
C THR A 3 -7.67 6.48 -11.41
N GLN A 4 -7.83 7.48 -10.56
CA GLN A 4 -7.19 7.56 -9.26
C GLN A 4 -8.25 7.46 -8.17
N HIS A 5 -8.04 6.57 -7.21
CA HIS A 5 -8.90 6.37 -6.06
C HIS A 5 -8.09 6.59 -4.79
N TRP A 6 -8.61 7.44 -3.91
CA TRP A 6 -8.06 7.70 -2.59
C TRP A 6 -9.02 7.21 -1.53
N GLU A 7 -8.49 6.54 -0.52
CA GLU A 7 -9.26 6.07 0.62
C GLU A 7 -8.40 6.06 1.87
N ALA A 8 -8.97 6.52 2.99
CA ALA A 8 -8.35 6.34 4.29
C ALA A 8 -8.59 4.90 4.75
N TYR A 9 -7.53 4.19 5.15
CA TYR A 9 -7.60 2.84 5.68
C TYR A 9 -6.81 2.74 6.98
N ARG A 10 -7.51 2.55 8.10
CA ARG A 10 -6.97 2.69 9.46
C ARG A 10 -6.36 4.09 9.66
N ALA A 11 -5.06 4.18 9.97
CA ALA A 11 -4.32 5.42 10.15
C ALA A 11 -3.44 5.78 8.94
N PHE A 12 -3.75 5.22 7.76
CA PHE A 12 -2.98 5.38 6.53
C PHE A 12 -3.86 5.88 5.39
N ASP A 13 -3.24 6.58 4.46
CA ASP A 13 -3.83 6.99 3.20
C ASP A 13 -3.42 5.99 2.11
N VAL A 14 -4.41 5.39 1.46
CA VAL A 14 -4.23 4.48 0.34
C VAL A 14 -4.61 5.20 -0.95
N GLN A 15 -3.74 5.08 -1.95
CA GLN A 15 -4.01 5.51 -3.31
C GLN A 15 -3.94 4.30 -4.24
N VAL A 16 -4.93 4.17 -5.11
CA VAL A 16 -4.93 3.22 -6.23
C VAL A 16 -5.02 3.99 -7.54
N GLU A 17 -4.13 3.70 -8.45
CA GLU A 17 -4.02 4.31 -9.77
C GLU A 17 -4.18 3.21 -10.82
N ILE A 18 -5.15 3.40 -11.72
CA ILE A 18 -5.43 2.49 -12.82
C ILE A 18 -4.96 3.16 -14.10
N VAL A 19 -4.00 2.51 -14.78
CA VAL A 19 -3.44 2.98 -16.04
C VAL A 19 -3.94 2.09 -17.17
N GLU A 20 -4.60 2.68 -18.15
CA GLU A 20 -4.99 1.98 -19.38
C GLU A 20 -3.76 1.73 -20.25
N MET A 21 -3.51 0.49 -20.63
CA MET A 21 -2.41 0.12 -21.52
C MET A 21 -2.77 0.37 -22.98
N GLU A 22 -1.77 0.74 -23.78
CA GLU A 22 -1.94 0.88 -25.22
C GLU A 22 -2.43 -0.42 -25.87
N ARG A 23 -3.32 -0.27 -26.85
CA ARG A 23 -4.00 -1.36 -27.55
C ARG A 23 -3.03 -2.11 -28.46
N ALA A 24 -2.29 -3.06 -27.92
CA ALA A 24 -1.49 -4.01 -28.71
C ALA A 24 -1.98 -5.43 -28.42
N CYS A 25 -3.11 -5.83 -29.01
CA CYS A 25 -3.59 -7.22 -28.92
C CYS A 25 -3.97 -7.72 -30.32
N PHE A 26 -3.52 -8.94 -30.63
CA PHE A 26 -3.66 -9.61 -31.93
C PHE A 26 -5.12 -9.83 -32.37
N ASN A 27 -6.05 -9.80 -31.41
CA ASN A 27 -7.49 -10.04 -31.58
C ASN A 27 -8.35 -8.77 -31.58
N GLY A 28 -7.74 -7.57 -31.52
CA GLY A 28 -8.44 -6.29 -31.68
C GLY A 28 -9.25 -5.86 -30.44
N ASN A 29 -8.86 -4.71 -29.88
CA ASN A 29 -9.65 -3.86 -28.99
C ASN A 29 -9.97 -4.31 -27.54
N GLU A 30 -9.33 -5.33 -26.98
CA GLU A 30 -9.49 -5.57 -25.54
C GLU A 30 -8.66 -4.57 -24.72
N ARG A 31 -9.32 -3.66 -24.00
CA ARG A 31 -8.63 -2.72 -23.11
C ARG A 31 -8.00 -3.48 -21.95
N ARG A 32 -6.73 -3.20 -21.69
CA ARG A 32 -5.99 -3.77 -20.56
C ARG A 32 -5.64 -2.66 -19.58
N TYR A 33 -5.74 -2.97 -18.29
CA TYR A 33 -5.52 -2.03 -17.21
C TYR A 33 -4.42 -2.54 -16.30
N LYS A 34 -3.45 -1.67 -15.98
CA LYS A 34 -2.45 -1.90 -14.94
C LYS A 34 -2.85 -1.20 -13.66
N VAL A 35 -2.43 -1.79 -12.55
CA VAL A 35 -2.68 -1.27 -11.21
C VAL A 35 -1.36 -0.82 -10.62
N ARG A 36 -1.33 0.41 -10.13
CA ARG A 36 -0.33 0.92 -9.23
C ARG A 36 -1.02 1.34 -7.95
N TRP A 37 -0.41 1.09 -6.80
CA TRP A 37 -0.96 1.52 -5.52
C TRP A 37 0.15 2.05 -4.62
N SER A 38 -0.20 2.98 -3.74
CA SER A 38 0.71 3.55 -2.77
C SER A 38 0.05 3.68 -1.41
N VAL A 39 0.88 3.63 -0.37
CA VAL A 39 0.47 3.79 1.02
C VAL A 39 1.30 4.89 1.62
N ALA A 40 0.62 5.75 2.35
CA ALA A 40 1.21 6.90 2.99
C ALA A 40 0.65 7.11 4.39
N ARG A 41 1.41 7.80 5.24
CA ARG A 41 0.97 8.19 6.59
C ARG A 41 0.98 9.71 6.70
N SER A 42 -0.14 10.27 7.11
CA SER A 42 -0.26 11.70 7.36
C SER A 42 0.23 12.06 8.76
N HIS A 43 1.23 12.93 8.85
CA HIS A 43 1.76 13.46 10.11
C HIS A 43 1.15 14.84 10.35
N ASN A 44 -0.13 14.89 10.73
CA ASN A 44 -0.92 16.13 10.84
C ASN A 44 -0.27 17.20 11.72
N HIS A 45 0.44 16.80 12.77
CA HIS A 45 1.15 17.69 13.68
C HIS A 45 2.44 18.29 13.10
N LYS A 46 2.98 17.70 12.03
CA LYS A 46 4.18 18.17 11.32
C LYS A 46 3.89 18.69 9.91
N GLY A 47 2.63 18.64 9.46
CA GLY A 47 2.20 19.19 8.18
C GLY A 47 2.75 18.46 6.94
N PHE A 48 3.21 17.21 7.06
CA PHE A 48 3.72 16.44 5.92
C PHE A 48 3.12 15.04 5.82
N LYS A 49 3.26 14.44 4.65
CA LYS A 49 2.83 13.07 4.33
C LYS A 49 4.04 12.19 4.05
N GLU A 50 4.19 11.12 4.80
CA GLU A 50 5.26 10.14 4.62
C GLU A 50 4.79 9.06 3.65
N ILE A 51 5.47 8.90 2.50
CA ILE A 51 5.19 7.79 1.58
C ILE A 51 5.91 6.54 2.11
N LEU A 52 5.14 5.52 2.47
CA LEU A 52 5.68 4.29 3.04
C LEU A 52 5.97 3.24 1.96
N GLY A 53 5.27 3.30 0.83
CA GLY A 53 5.51 2.39 -0.28
C GLY A 53 4.71 2.75 -1.52
N VAL A 54 5.27 2.40 -2.68
CA VAL A 54 4.67 2.53 -4.00
C VAL A 54 4.92 1.23 -4.74
N PHE A 55 3.86 0.60 -5.25
CA PHE A 55 3.92 -0.72 -5.84
C PHE A 55 3.18 -0.75 -7.16
N THR A 56 3.81 -1.37 -8.16
CA THR A 56 3.21 -1.60 -9.47
C THR A 56 2.96 -3.09 -9.63
N GLU A 57 1.71 -3.46 -9.85
CA GLU A 57 1.33 -4.87 -10.00
C GLU A 57 1.67 -5.36 -11.41
N PRO A 58 2.21 -6.58 -11.56
CA PRO A 58 2.61 -7.12 -12.86
C PRO A 58 1.41 -7.59 -13.71
N LEU A 59 0.24 -7.73 -13.08
CA LEU A 59 -0.97 -8.25 -13.69
C LEU A 59 -1.66 -7.18 -14.54
N ALA A 60 -2.26 -7.62 -15.64
CA ALA A 60 -3.12 -6.81 -16.49
C ALA A 60 -4.57 -7.27 -16.38
N PHE A 61 -5.48 -6.33 -16.15
CA PHE A 61 -6.91 -6.58 -15.95
C PHE A 61 -7.70 -6.18 -17.18
N VAL A 62 -8.85 -6.81 -17.39
CA VAL A 62 -9.79 -6.47 -18.49
C VAL A 62 -10.91 -5.53 -18.02
N SER A 63 -10.99 -5.26 -16.71
CA SER A 63 -11.98 -4.40 -16.09
C SER A 63 -11.34 -3.42 -15.11
N VAL A 64 -11.69 -2.13 -15.23
CA VAL A 64 -11.29 -1.10 -14.25
C VAL A 64 -11.79 -1.46 -12.85
N ARG A 65 -13.01 -2.01 -12.72
CA ARG A 65 -13.59 -2.36 -11.42
C ARG A 65 -12.77 -3.43 -10.71
N GLU A 66 -12.41 -4.48 -11.45
CA GLU A 66 -11.59 -5.58 -10.93
C GLU A 66 -10.18 -5.09 -10.56
N ALA A 67 -9.56 -4.30 -11.44
CA ALA A 67 -8.25 -3.70 -11.22
C ALA A 67 -8.24 -2.84 -9.94
N THR A 68 -9.27 -2.00 -9.75
CA THR A 68 -9.43 -1.17 -8.55
C THR A 68 -9.63 -2.02 -7.30
N GLN A 69 -10.51 -3.02 -7.33
CA GLN A 69 -10.76 -3.89 -6.18
C GLN A 69 -9.50 -4.66 -5.78
N TYR A 70 -8.75 -5.17 -6.76
CA TYR A 70 -7.48 -5.84 -6.53
C TYR A 70 -6.45 -4.88 -5.90
N GLY A 71 -6.27 -3.68 -6.47
CA GLY A 71 -5.34 -2.68 -5.92
C GLY A 71 -5.65 -2.29 -4.49
N LYS A 72 -6.93 -2.07 -4.17
CA LYS A 72 -7.37 -1.79 -2.79
C LYS A 72 -7.05 -2.95 -1.84
N ALA A 73 -7.38 -4.18 -2.23
CA ALA A 73 -7.13 -5.35 -1.40
C ALA A 73 -5.62 -5.55 -1.12
N ARG A 74 -4.76 -5.34 -2.12
CA ARG A 74 -3.30 -5.42 -1.97
C ARG A 74 -2.76 -4.34 -1.03
N ALA A 75 -3.21 -3.10 -1.19
CA ALA A 75 -2.82 -2.02 -0.30
C ALA A 75 -3.27 -2.24 1.15
N HIS A 76 -4.52 -2.69 1.35
CA HIS A 76 -5.05 -3.00 2.67
C HIS A 76 -4.27 -4.13 3.35
N LEU A 77 -3.98 -5.21 2.62
CA LEU A 77 -3.17 -6.32 3.13
C LEU A 77 -1.79 -5.85 3.58
N TRP A 78 -1.13 -5.00 2.79
CA TRP A 78 0.17 -4.44 3.14
C TRP A 78 0.11 -3.59 4.41
N VAL A 79 -0.92 -2.75 4.56
CA VAL A 79 -1.19 -1.98 5.78
C VAL A 79 -1.40 -2.91 6.98
N ASP A 80 -2.23 -3.94 6.84
CA ASP A 80 -2.52 -4.89 7.90
C ASP A 80 -1.25 -5.61 8.39
N CYS A 81 -0.36 -6.01 7.48
CA CYS A 81 0.94 -6.59 7.81
C CYS A 81 1.81 -5.63 8.64
N ILE A 82 1.86 -4.35 8.29
CA ILE A 82 2.65 -3.36 9.03
C ILE A 82 2.07 -3.09 10.41
N VAL A 83 0.75 -2.93 10.50
CA VAL A 83 0.09 -2.73 11.80
C VAL A 83 0.39 -3.90 12.73
N LYS A 84 0.26 -5.14 12.24
CA LYS A 84 0.61 -6.34 13.02
C LYS A 84 2.07 -6.39 13.42
N PHE A 85 2.99 -5.99 12.53
CA PHE A 85 4.42 -5.94 12.85
C PHE A 85 4.71 -4.90 13.94
N GLN A 86 4.07 -3.73 13.87
CA GLN A 86 4.22 -2.67 14.88
C GLN A 86 3.65 -3.08 16.23
N ASP A 87 2.47 -3.70 16.26
CA ASP A 87 1.86 -4.22 17.49
C ASP A 87 2.75 -5.29 18.15
N GLY A 88 3.30 -6.20 17.35
CA GLY A 88 4.21 -7.25 17.84
C GLY A 88 5.54 -6.69 18.39
N ASN A 89 6.09 -5.66 17.75
CA ASN A 89 7.29 -4.98 18.24
C ASN A 89 7.04 -4.12 19.49
N ALA A 90 5.86 -3.51 19.61
CA ALA A 90 5.47 -2.75 20.80
C ALA A 90 5.22 -3.67 22.02
N ALA A 91 4.81 -4.92 21.77
CA ALA A 91 4.62 -5.94 22.81
C ALA A 91 5.91 -6.66 23.24
N ALA A 92 7.04 -6.45 22.56
CA ALA A 92 8.33 -7.02 22.96
C ALA A 92 8.83 -6.31 24.24
N PRO A 93 8.99 -7.01 25.37
CA PRO A 93 9.50 -6.40 26.60
C PRO A 93 10.93 -5.90 26.39
N SER A 94 11.21 -4.68 26.85
CA SER A 94 12.50 -3.98 26.81
C SER A 94 13.62 -4.61 27.66
N THR A 95 13.54 -5.92 27.93
CA THR A 95 14.43 -6.68 28.82
C THR A 95 15.92 -6.59 28.47
N ALA A 96 16.28 -6.15 27.27
CA ALA A 96 17.67 -5.95 26.87
C ALA A 96 18.35 -4.73 27.52
N ARG A 97 17.60 -3.75 28.07
CA ARG A 97 18.21 -2.53 28.65
C ARG A 97 18.55 -2.64 30.14
N ALA A 98 18.08 -3.68 30.83
CA ALA A 98 18.27 -3.84 32.27
C ALA A 98 19.46 -4.74 32.67
N GLN A 99 20.17 -5.35 31.72
CA GLN A 99 21.30 -6.25 32.02
C GLN A 99 22.68 -5.59 31.98
N MET A 100 22.82 -4.35 31.48
CA MET A 100 24.12 -3.64 31.47
C MET A 100 24.45 -2.88 32.77
N GLU A 101 23.49 -2.72 33.70
CA GLU A 101 23.73 -2.01 34.97
C GLU A 101 24.10 -2.95 36.15
N ARG A 102 24.27 -4.26 35.92
CA ARG A 102 24.66 -5.23 36.97
C ARG A 102 26.11 -5.69 36.94
N THR A 103 26.94 -5.10 36.09
CA THR A 103 28.39 -5.26 36.17
C THR A 103 29.01 -3.88 36.35
N ALA A 104 28.76 -3.30 37.52
CA ALA A 104 29.59 -2.28 38.13
C ALA A 104 30.37 -2.93 39.28
#